data_AF-A0A0P7X1G6-F1
#
_entry.id   AF-A0A0P7X1G6-F1
#
_cell.length_a   1.000
_cell.length_b   1.000
_cell.length_c   1.000
_cell.angle_alpha   90.00
_cell.angle_beta   90.00
_cell.angle_gamma   90.00
#
_symmetry.space_group_name_H-M   'P 1'
#
loop_
_entity.id
_entity.type
_entity.pdbx_description
1 polymer ?
#
loop_
_entity_poly.entity_id
_entity_poly.type
_entity_poly.pdbx_seq_one_letter_code
_entity_poly.pdbx_strand_id
1 'polypeptide(L)'
;MTGMCNPKNYSDTPPTSKSTVEELHRPIPSLFRALTEGDSPINMMVVSFPVAEELSHHENLVSFLETLDDAHHNVSLPGNSIHASYDGSRDNLCTVVYFDDCVSIRQCKLYCESMGGSKYRWFHNACCECIGPECVDYGSKVVKCMNCLF
;
A
#
# COMPACT_ATOMS: atom_id res chain seq x y z
N MET A 1 41.10 -5.52 13.35
CA MET A 1 40.19 -6.61 12.92
C MET A 1 39.77 -6.28 11.50
N THR A 2 40.37 -6.92 10.51
CA THR A 2 40.13 -6.63 9.09
C THR A 2 38.72 -7.05 8.74
N GLY A 3 37.86 -6.08 8.39
CA GLY A 3 36.48 -6.33 7.99
C GLY A 3 36.44 -7.07 6.65
N MET A 4 36.10 -8.35 6.69
CA MET A 4 35.86 -9.16 5.49
C MET A 4 34.45 -8.86 4.99
N CYS A 5 34.32 -8.09 3.91
CA CYS A 5 33.08 -8.07 3.13
C CYS A 5 32.88 -9.43 2.47
N ASN A 6 31.74 -10.07 2.73
CA ASN A 6 31.34 -11.31 2.07
C ASN A 6 31.07 -11.04 0.57
N PRO A 7 31.47 -11.91 -0.37
CA PRO A 7 31.13 -11.76 -1.78
C PRO A 7 29.61 -11.78 -1.96
N LYS A 8 29.08 -10.77 -2.66
CA LYS A 8 27.65 -10.64 -2.93
C LYS A 8 27.17 -11.82 -3.77
N ASN A 9 26.33 -12.68 -3.20
CA ASN A 9 25.47 -13.55 -3.98
C ASN A 9 24.40 -12.67 -4.63
N TYR A 10 24.41 -12.60 -5.97
CA TYR A 10 23.46 -11.83 -6.78
C TYR A 10 22.05 -12.47 -6.82
N SER A 11 21.71 -13.23 -5.78
CA SER A 11 20.45 -13.95 -5.58
C SER A 11 19.60 -13.38 -4.44
N ASP A 12 20.14 -12.42 -3.66
CA ASP A 12 19.40 -11.81 -2.57
C ASP A 12 18.54 -10.67 -3.11
N THR A 13 17.23 -10.91 -3.24
CA THR A 13 16.25 -9.85 -3.49
C THR A 13 16.37 -8.81 -2.36
N PRO A 14 16.42 -7.50 -2.66
CA PRO A 14 16.52 -6.46 -1.64
C PRO A 14 15.51 -6.66 -0.49
N PRO A 15 15.85 -6.35 0.77
CA PRO A 15 14.91 -6.34 1.89
C PRO A 15 13.63 -5.53 1.62
N THR A 16 13.71 -4.48 0.80
CA THR A 16 12.57 -3.69 0.32
C THR A 16 11.65 -4.45 -0.63
N SER A 17 12.10 -5.57 -1.21
CA SER A 17 11.29 -6.43 -2.07
C SER A 17 10.43 -7.44 -1.29
N LYS A 18 10.57 -7.52 0.03
CA LYS A 18 9.75 -8.38 0.91
C LYS A 18 9.07 -7.54 1.99
N SER A 19 7.79 -7.81 2.21
CA SER A 19 7.01 -7.15 3.24
C SER A 19 6.05 -8.13 3.91
N THR A 20 5.83 -7.93 5.20
CA THR A 20 4.72 -8.53 5.93
C THR A 20 3.52 -7.59 5.85
N VAL A 21 2.34 -8.14 5.61
CA VAL A 21 1.08 -7.41 5.52
C VAL A 21 0.04 -8.04 6.43
N GLU A 22 -0.82 -7.24 7.03
CA GLU A 22 -1.87 -7.73 7.92
C GLU A 22 -3.06 -6.74 7.97
N GLU A 23 -4.27 -7.28 8.08
CA GLU A 23 -5.49 -6.52 8.38
C GLU A 23 -5.63 -6.29 9.90
N LEU A 24 -5.96 -5.07 10.28
CA LEU A 24 -6.15 -4.70 11.68
C LEU A 24 -7.57 -5.01 12.13
N HIS A 25 -7.72 -5.64 13.30
CA HIS A 25 -9.00 -6.14 13.79
C HIS A 25 -10.01 -5.05 14.19
N ARG A 26 -9.55 -3.85 14.53
CA ARG A 26 -10.38 -2.76 15.07
C ARG A 26 -10.01 -1.42 14.42
N PRO A 27 -10.26 -1.27 13.11
CA PRO A 27 -9.99 -0.01 12.43
C PRO A 27 -10.89 1.10 12.98
N ILE A 28 -10.40 2.34 12.93
CA ILE A 28 -11.17 3.53 13.27
C ILE A 28 -11.06 4.49 12.07
N PRO A 29 -11.83 4.27 10.98
CA PRO A 29 -11.74 5.03 9.73
C PRO A 29 -11.79 6.55 9.92
N SER A 30 -12.67 7.02 10.81
CA SER A 30 -12.82 8.45 11.10
C SER A 30 -11.57 9.06 11.74
N LEU A 31 -10.87 8.31 12.61
CA LEU A 31 -9.63 8.76 13.22
C LEU A 31 -8.50 8.82 12.18
N PHE A 32 -8.38 7.78 11.36
CA PHE A 32 -7.36 7.74 10.31
C PHE A 32 -7.51 8.91 9.34
N ARG A 33 -8.73 9.16 8.86
CA ARG A 33 -9.03 10.31 7.99
C ARG A 33 -8.68 11.63 8.69
N ALA A 34 -9.13 11.83 9.93
CA ALA A 34 -8.84 13.05 10.68
C ALA A 34 -7.33 13.29 10.91
N LEU A 35 -6.52 12.25 11.04
CA LEU A 35 -5.06 12.35 11.22
C LEU A 35 -4.29 12.49 9.91
N THR A 36 -4.92 12.22 8.77
CA THR A 36 -4.30 12.28 7.43
C THR A 36 -4.84 13.42 6.58
N GLU A 37 -5.92 14.08 7.01
CA GLU A 37 -6.43 15.31 6.43
C GLU A 37 -5.56 16.51 6.81
N GLY A 38 -4.97 17.18 5.81
CA GLY A 38 -4.20 18.41 6.01
C GLY A 38 -2.70 18.19 5.87
N ASP A 39 -1.91 18.95 6.64
CA ASP A 39 -0.45 18.83 6.62
C ASP A 39 0.01 17.57 7.35
N SER A 40 1.01 16.90 6.80
CA SER A 40 1.57 15.68 7.38
C SER A 40 2.19 15.96 8.76
N PRO A 41 1.90 15.15 9.79
CA PRO A 41 2.56 15.24 11.09
C PRO A 41 4.09 15.13 10.99
N ILE A 42 4.80 15.66 11.98
CA ILE A 42 6.26 15.53 12.08
C ILE A 42 6.65 14.04 12.14
N ASN A 43 7.65 13.63 11.35
CA ASN A 43 8.17 12.26 11.20
C ASN A 43 7.24 11.28 10.46
N MET A 44 6.28 11.80 9.68
CA MET A 44 5.38 10.98 8.86
C MET A 44 5.19 11.60 7.49
N MET A 45 5.03 10.77 6.48
CA MET A 45 4.66 11.16 5.13
C MET A 45 3.27 10.59 4.81
N VAL A 46 2.32 11.46 4.45
CA VAL A 46 0.97 11.05 4.01
C VAL A 46 0.92 11.10 2.49
N VAL A 47 0.51 10.01 1.85
CA VAL A 47 0.35 9.93 0.40
C VAL A 47 -1.05 9.44 0.08
N SER A 48 -1.78 10.20 -0.75
CA SER A 48 -3.09 9.81 -1.26
C SER A 48 -3.04 9.69 -2.78
N PHE A 49 -3.58 8.61 -3.31
CA PHE A 49 -3.66 8.35 -4.76
C PHE A 49 -4.98 7.67 -5.12
N PRO A 50 -5.48 7.80 -6.36
CA PRO A 50 -6.70 7.13 -6.78
C PRO A 50 -6.59 5.62 -6.60
N VAL A 51 -7.64 4.97 -6.08
CA VAL A 51 -7.65 3.51 -5.86
C VAL A 51 -7.33 2.71 -7.13
N ALA A 52 -7.72 3.21 -8.32
CA ALA A 52 -7.39 2.58 -9.60
C ALA A 52 -5.87 2.49 -9.86
N GLU A 53 -5.07 3.42 -9.33
CA GLU A 53 -3.61 3.42 -9.49
C GLU A 53 -2.94 2.28 -8.70
N GLU A 54 -3.55 1.81 -7.60
CA GLU A 54 -3.09 0.62 -6.85
C GLU A 54 -3.05 -0.63 -7.76
N LEU A 55 -4.00 -0.71 -8.70
CA LEU A 55 -4.16 -1.83 -9.63
C LEU A 55 -3.31 -1.68 -10.90
N SER A 56 -2.94 -0.45 -11.28
CA SER A 56 -2.10 -0.17 -12.46
C SER A 56 -0.72 -0.84 -12.39
N HIS A 57 -0.17 -1.02 -11.18
CA HIS A 57 1.10 -1.73 -10.99
C HIS A 57 0.98 -3.26 -11.20
N HIS A 58 -0.25 -3.75 -11.42
CA HIS A 58 -0.57 -5.12 -11.81
C HIS A 58 -0.83 -5.28 -13.32
N GLU A 59 -0.76 -4.21 -14.12
CA GLU A 59 -1.22 -4.19 -15.53
C GLU A 59 -0.41 -5.03 -16.52
N ASN A 60 0.72 -5.63 -16.11
CA ASN A 60 1.30 -6.72 -16.90
C ASN A 60 0.37 -7.97 -16.97
N LEU A 61 -0.70 -8.03 -16.18
CA LEU A 61 -1.72 -9.09 -16.25
C LEU A 61 -3.05 -8.61 -16.84
N VAL A 62 -3.35 -7.31 -16.84
CA VAL A 62 -4.59 -6.78 -17.45
C VAL A 62 -4.46 -6.71 -18.97
N SER A 63 -3.25 -6.44 -19.50
CA SER A 63 -3.01 -6.50 -20.95
C SER A 63 -3.26 -7.90 -21.55
N PHE A 64 -3.11 -8.96 -20.74
CA PHE A 64 -3.41 -10.34 -21.15
C PHE A 64 -4.92 -10.63 -21.20
N LEU A 65 -5.72 -9.96 -20.36
CA LEU A 65 -7.18 -10.09 -20.41
C LEU A 65 -7.77 -9.26 -21.55
N GLU A 66 -7.21 -8.08 -21.82
CA GLU A 66 -7.60 -7.24 -22.96
C GLU A 66 -7.27 -7.86 -24.32
N THR A 67 -6.17 -8.64 -24.42
CA THR A 67 -5.83 -9.35 -25.66
C THR A 67 -6.59 -10.66 -25.88
N LEU A 68 -7.29 -11.19 -24.87
CA LEU A 68 -8.18 -12.34 -25.02
C LEU A 68 -9.63 -11.94 -25.35
N ASP A 69 -10.02 -10.69 -25.12
CA ASP A 69 -11.36 -10.18 -25.41
C ASP A 69 -11.52 -9.74 -26.89
N ASP A 70 -10.42 -9.49 -27.60
CA ASP A 70 -10.44 -9.12 -29.04
C ASP A 70 -10.75 -10.32 -29.96
N ALA A 71 -10.88 -11.52 -29.40
CA ALA A 71 -11.31 -12.71 -30.10
C ALA A 71 -12.34 -13.48 -29.26
N HIS A 72 -13.59 -12.99 -29.21
CA HIS A 72 -14.79 -13.80 -29.47
C HIS A 72 -16.10 -12.99 -29.31
N HIS A 73 -17.02 -13.28 -30.24
CA HIS A 73 -18.33 -12.67 -30.43
C HIS A 73 -19.33 -12.79 -29.26
N ASN A 74 -20.19 -11.76 -29.14
CA ASN A 74 -21.60 -11.78 -28.71
C ASN A 74 -22.00 -12.81 -27.62
N VAL A 75 -21.85 -12.44 -26.35
CA VAL A 75 -22.63 -13.05 -25.27
C VAL A 75 -23.24 -11.94 -24.41
N SER A 76 -24.56 -11.82 -24.45
CA SER A 76 -25.33 -10.98 -23.54
C SER A 76 -25.30 -11.60 -22.14
N LEU A 77 -24.52 -11.05 -21.21
CA LEU A 77 -24.62 -11.34 -19.77
C LEU A 77 -25.54 -10.31 -19.09
N PRO A 78 -26.37 -10.74 -18.12
CA PRO A 78 -27.30 -9.84 -17.44
C PRO A 78 -26.51 -8.87 -16.55
N GLY A 79 -26.92 -7.59 -16.61
CA GLY A 79 -26.25 -6.49 -15.95
C GLY A 79 -26.08 -6.70 -14.45
N ASN A 80 -24.86 -6.47 -13.99
CA ASN A 80 -24.64 -5.85 -12.70
C ASN A 80 -23.83 -4.59 -12.95
N SER A 81 -24.54 -3.53 -13.36
CA SER A 81 -24.01 -2.18 -13.38
C SER A 81 -23.66 -1.82 -11.95
N ILE A 82 -22.40 -2.08 -11.55
CA ILE A 82 -21.79 -1.26 -10.52
C ILE A 82 -21.58 0.08 -11.18
N HIS A 83 -22.64 0.88 -11.13
CA HIS A 83 -22.60 2.31 -11.36
C HIS A 83 -21.73 2.85 -10.23
N ALA A 84 -20.41 2.74 -10.39
CA ALA A 84 -19.46 3.58 -9.69
C ALA A 84 -19.77 4.98 -10.21
N SER A 85 -20.71 5.64 -9.54
CA SER A 85 -20.92 7.06 -9.66
C SER A 85 -19.55 7.68 -9.49
N TYR A 86 -18.99 8.12 -10.62
CA TYR A 86 -17.77 8.88 -10.74
C TYR A 86 -18.07 10.27 -10.15
N ASP A 87 -18.35 10.29 -8.85
CA ASP A 87 -18.35 11.50 -8.06
C ASP A 87 -16.89 11.71 -7.70
N GLY A 88 -16.29 12.79 -8.20
CA GLY A 88 -14.93 13.22 -7.92
C GLY A 88 -14.73 13.67 -6.47
N SER A 89 -15.38 12.98 -5.54
CA SER A 89 -15.28 13.12 -4.10
C SER A 89 -14.02 12.38 -3.64
N ARG A 90 -13.37 12.94 -2.62
CA ARG A 90 -12.16 12.42 -1.96
C ARG A 90 -12.35 11.01 -1.35
N ASP A 91 -13.56 10.47 -1.43
CA ASP A 91 -13.96 9.13 -0.97
C ASP A 91 -13.33 7.96 -1.77
N ASN A 92 -12.67 8.23 -2.90
CA ASN A 92 -12.03 7.21 -3.75
C ASN A 92 -10.49 7.28 -3.76
N LEU A 93 -9.88 7.94 -2.76
CA LEU A 93 -8.42 8.05 -2.64
C LEU A 93 -7.90 7.06 -1.60
N CYS A 94 -7.05 6.12 -2.02
CA CYS A 94 -6.26 5.29 -1.12
C CYS A 94 -5.22 6.17 -0.43
N THR A 95 -5.26 6.22 0.90
CA THR A 95 -4.32 7.02 1.69
C THR A 95 -3.40 6.10 2.49
N VAL A 96 -2.09 6.34 2.38
CA VAL A 96 -1.04 5.57 3.04
C VAL A 96 -0.14 6.52 3.83
N VAL A 97 0.14 6.17 5.07
CA VAL A 97 1.07 6.91 5.95
C VAL A 97 2.35 6.11 6.08
N TYR A 98 3.49 6.74 5.76
CA TYR A 98 4.82 6.19 5.92
C TYR A 98 5.48 6.84 7.14
N PHE A 99 6.09 6.04 8.00
CA PHE A 99 6.85 6.57 9.14
C PHE A 99 8.30 6.81 8.77
N ASP A 100 8.83 7.97 9.13
CA ASP A 100 10.25 8.27 8.90
C ASP A 100 11.16 7.45 9.82
N ASP A 101 10.65 7.05 10.98
CA ASP A 101 11.34 6.20 11.95
C ASP A 101 11.18 4.72 11.62
N CYS A 102 12.29 3.98 11.75
CA CYS A 102 12.31 2.54 11.50
C CYS A 102 11.94 1.78 12.75
N VAL A 103 10.98 0.87 12.61
CA VAL A 103 10.32 0.25 13.76
C VAL A 103 10.23 -1.26 13.58
N SER A 104 10.14 -1.97 14.71
CA SER A 104 9.81 -3.39 14.67
C SER A 104 8.39 -3.61 14.11
N ILE A 105 8.15 -4.78 13.51
CA ILE A 105 6.82 -5.16 13.01
C ILE A 105 5.71 -4.99 14.08
N ARG A 106 6.02 -5.31 15.34
CA ARG A 106 5.08 -5.17 16.45
C ARG A 106 4.75 -3.70 16.74
N GLN A 107 5.75 -2.82 16.71
CA GLN A 107 5.53 -1.38 16.86
C GLN A 107 4.76 -0.81 15.68
N CYS A 108 5.07 -1.24 14.45
CA CYS A 108 4.34 -0.83 13.26
C CYS A 108 2.84 -1.12 13.41
N LYS A 109 2.50 -2.35 13.79
CA LYS A 109 1.11 -2.75 14.08
C LYS A 109 0.45 -1.83 15.10
N LEU A 110 1.09 -1.61 16.25
CA LEU A 110 0.54 -0.77 17.32
C LEU A 110 0.34 0.69 16.89
N TYR A 111 1.25 1.24 16.08
CA TYR A 111 1.12 2.59 15.53
C TYR A 111 -0.05 2.69 14.57
N CYS A 112 -0.19 1.74 13.65
CA CYS A 112 -1.32 1.74 12.71
C CYS A 112 -2.66 1.53 13.41
N GLU A 113 -2.73 0.67 14.44
CA GLU A 113 -3.92 0.53 15.29
C GLU A 113 -4.26 1.85 16.00
N SER A 114 -3.25 2.53 16.55
CA SER A 114 -3.43 3.81 17.27
C SER A 114 -3.85 4.95 16.35
N MET A 115 -3.42 4.93 15.08
CA MET A 115 -3.85 5.87 14.05
C MET A 115 -5.24 5.56 13.48
N GLY A 116 -5.84 4.41 13.82
CA GLY A 116 -7.12 3.98 13.26
C GLY A 116 -7.02 3.38 11.86
N GLY A 117 -5.82 3.02 11.40
CA GLY A 117 -5.59 2.38 10.10
C GLY A 117 -6.36 1.06 9.97
N SER A 118 -6.58 0.63 8.73
CA SER A 118 -7.29 -0.63 8.44
C SER A 118 -6.35 -1.79 8.17
N LYS A 119 -5.16 -1.49 7.66
CA LYS A 119 -4.13 -2.49 7.37
C LYS A 119 -2.77 -1.88 7.68
N TYR A 120 -1.75 -2.73 7.80
CA TYR A 120 -0.36 -2.27 7.80
C TYR A 120 0.49 -3.09 6.84
N ARG A 121 1.52 -2.46 6.30
CA ARG A 121 2.62 -3.11 5.59
C ARG A 121 3.91 -2.77 6.32
N TRP A 122 4.68 -3.81 6.63
CA TRP A 122 6.00 -3.68 7.21
C TRP A 122 7.02 -4.31 6.27
N PHE A 123 7.96 -3.50 5.78
CA PHE A 123 9.03 -4.00 4.92
C PHE A 123 10.16 -4.55 5.75
N HIS A 124 10.90 -5.52 5.20
CA HIS A 124 12.00 -6.16 5.92
C HIS A 124 13.22 -5.24 6.12
N ASN A 125 13.17 -4.03 5.54
CA ASN A 125 14.08 -2.93 5.84
C ASN A 125 13.66 -2.10 7.07
N ALA A 126 12.60 -2.50 7.79
CA ALA A 126 11.99 -1.83 8.93
C ALA A 126 11.16 -0.56 8.63
N CYS A 127 10.82 -0.30 7.37
CA CYS A 127 9.84 0.72 7.00
C CYS A 127 8.41 0.27 7.37
N CYS A 128 7.65 1.17 7.98
CA CYS A 128 6.27 0.94 8.40
C CYS A 128 5.31 1.83 7.63
N GLU A 129 4.24 1.20 7.14
CA GLU A 129 3.17 1.86 6.39
C GLU A 129 1.81 1.51 6.98
N CYS A 130 1.04 2.54 7.33
CA CYS A 130 -0.35 2.40 7.74
C CYS A 130 -1.26 2.71 6.56
N ILE A 131 -2.18 1.81 6.29
CA ILE A 131 -3.03 1.86 5.10
C ILE A 131 -4.47 2.17 5.52
N GLY A 132 -5.04 3.15 4.81
CA GLY A 132 -6.41 3.61 5.01
C GLY A 132 -7.47 2.60 4.55
N PRO A 133 -8.72 2.79 5.00
CA PRO A 133 -9.84 1.90 4.66
C PRO A 133 -10.22 1.91 3.17
N GLU A 134 -9.87 2.95 2.42
CA GLU A 134 -10.22 3.12 1.00
C GLU A 134 -9.33 2.29 0.07
N CYS A 135 -8.17 1.83 0.53
CA CYS A 135 -7.25 1.03 -0.26
C CYS A 135 -7.80 -0.39 -0.46
N VAL A 136 -7.70 -0.92 -1.68
CA VAL A 136 -8.22 -2.26 -2.03
C VAL A 136 -7.28 -3.33 -1.48
N ASP A 137 -5.97 -3.19 -1.71
CA ASP A 137 -4.95 -4.10 -1.21
C ASP A 137 -4.21 -3.46 -0.02
N TYR A 138 -2.89 -3.58 0.04
CA TYR A 138 -2.04 -3.02 1.10
C TYR A 138 -1.28 -1.78 0.61
N GLY A 139 -1.93 -0.94 -0.18
CA GLY A 139 -1.38 0.31 -0.70
C GLY A 139 -0.22 0.10 -1.68
N SER A 140 0.59 1.16 -1.84
CA SER A 140 1.78 1.15 -2.69
C SER A 140 2.76 0.05 -2.27
N LYS A 141 3.33 -0.66 -3.25
CA LYS A 141 4.43 -1.62 -3.03
C LYS A 141 5.81 -0.95 -2.96
N VAL A 142 5.86 0.36 -3.14
CA VAL A 142 7.09 1.16 -3.12
C VAL A 142 7.32 1.75 -1.73
N VAL A 143 8.44 1.37 -1.13
CA VAL A 143 8.95 1.91 0.14
C VAL A 143 9.28 3.39 0.00
N LYS A 144 8.78 4.24 0.91
CA LYS A 144 9.09 5.68 0.94
C LYS A 144 9.67 6.21 2.26
N CYS A 145 9.90 5.37 3.26
CA CYS A 145 10.51 5.78 4.53
C CYS A 145 11.95 6.30 4.32
N MET A 146 12.31 7.45 4.92
CA MET A 146 13.56 8.15 4.61
C MET A 146 14.80 7.63 5.38
N ASN A 147 14.65 6.90 6.50
CA ASN A 147 15.77 6.54 7.38
C ASN A 147 16.04 5.04 7.55
N CYS A 148 15.43 4.20 6.73
CA CYS A 148 15.50 2.74 6.92
C CYS A 148 16.56 2.08 6.05
N LEU A 149 17.46 1.34 6.70
CA LEU A 149 18.62 0.68 6.08
C LEU A 149 18.18 -0.28 4.97
N PHE A 150 18.83 -0.17 3.81
CA PHE A 150 18.57 -0.98 2.61
C PHE A 150 18.81 -2.48 2.79
#